data_AF-A0A2M7VCS3-F1
#
_entry.id   AF-A0A2M7VCS3-F1
#
_cell.length_a   1.000
_cell.length_b   1.000
_cell.length_c   1.000
_cell.angle_alpha   90.00
_cell.angle_beta   90.00
_cell.angle_gamma   90.00
#
_symmetry.space_group_name_H-M   'P 1'
#
loop_
_entity.id
_entity.type
_entity.pdbx_description
1 polymer ?
#
loop_
_entity_poly.entity_id
_entity_poly.type
_entity_poly.pdbx_seq_one_letter_code
_entity_poly.pdbx_strand_id
1 'polypeptide(L)'
;MDHVLCPHCGKKVEISEAIKHQVETVILTAEKEKHKEEIERIKIEIEEKTTKRIKEDLDFKLKDSSNELEEKNKRNKELQEKLLELNKSLREAKESSEKKDLENQKKMYEELEKTKDEMSKTITEKARLKELELEKKLSDTQKALEDAQRKSRQGSQQLQGEVLELDLENQLKSAFTFDEFLPIPKGIEGADIWQKVKNSHGQSAGSIVWEIKRTKAFSKGWLPKLRDDARKINASESILVTDVMPDGVKHYSRISGVWVVTFEDSIVLATTLRYSLMQVAIAKSAASHEDEKLQEIYDYITSEAFRHKVEAHFESVKYLKEDLEGEKRSMERIWKKREVQ
;
A
#
# COMPACT_ATOMS: atom_id res chain seq x y z
N MET A 1 -62.20 -94.92 119.00
CA MET A 1 -61.78 -93.81 119.88
C MET A 1 -61.69 -92.40 119.22
N ASP A 2 -62.55 -91.92 118.35
CA ASP A 2 -63.82 -92.42 117.80
C ASP A 2 -64.85 -92.73 118.87
N HIS A 3 -65.48 -91.70 119.43
CA HIS A 3 -66.83 -91.80 119.98
C HIS A 3 -67.56 -90.48 119.73
N VAL A 4 -68.70 -90.53 119.05
CA VAL A 4 -69.60 -89.37 118.91
C VAL A 4 -70.89 -89.66 119.67
N LEU A 5 -71.38 -88.66 120.40
CA LEU A 5 -72.63 -88.75 121.17
C LEU A 5 -73.81 -88.56 120.23
N CYS A 6 -74.72 -89.54 120.21
CA CYS A 6 -75.95 -89.43 119.43
C CYS A 6 -76.82 -88.29 120.00
N PRO A 7 -77.14 -87.24 119.21
CA PRO A 7 -77.85 -86.05 119.70
C PRO A 7 -79.30 -86.32 120.13
N HIS A 8 -79.83 -87.52 119.87
CA HIS A 8 -81.21 -87.90 120.20
C HIS A 8 -81.35 -88.80 121.44
N CYS A 9 -80.30 -89.53 121.84
CA CYS A 9 -80.42 -90.54 122.90
C CYS A 9 -79.18 -90.72 123.79
N GLY A 10 -78.09 -89.97 123.57
CA GLY A 10 -76.98 -89.83 124.53
C GLY A 10 -76.06 -91.05 124.72
N LYS A 11 -76.22 -92.14 123.95
CA LYS A 11 -75.28 -93.28 123.98
C LYS A 11 -74.06 -93.02 123.09
N LYS A 12 -72.88 -93.49 123.55
CA LYS A 12 -71.59 -93.41 122.84
C LYS A 12 -71.54 -94.45 121.73
N VAL A 13 -71.32 -94.01 120.48
CA VAL A 13 -71.18 -94.88 119.30
C VAL A 13 -69.76 -94.77 118.78
N GLU A 14 -69.05 -95.91 118.62
CA GLU A 14 -67.75 -95.95 117.94
C GLU A 14 -67.95 -95.87 116.43
N ILE A 15 -67.26 -94.92 115.79
CA ILE A 15 -67.30 -94.73 114.34
C ILE A 15 -66.13 -95.51 113.75
N SER A 16 -66.42 -96.50 112.90
CA SER A 16 -65.41 -97.28 112.19
C SER A 16 -64.78 -96.47 111.04
N GLU A 17 -63.55 -96.81 110.68
CA GLU A 17 -62.76 -96.23 109.58
C GLU A 17 -63.53 -96.13 108.24
N ALA A 18 -64.53 -96.99 108.04
CA ALA A 18 -65.42 -97.00 106.88
C ALA A 18 -66.30 -95.74 106.73
N ILE A 19 -66.72 -95.11 107.83
CA ILE A 19 -67.58 -93.92 107.79
C ILE A 19 -66.75 -92.66 107.46
N LYS A 20 -65.49 -92.61 107.91
CA LYS A 20 -64.58 -91.49 107.64
C LYS A 20 -64.23 -91.42 106.15
N HIS A 21 -63.95 -92.57 105.53
CA HIS A 21 -63.68 -92.65 104.09
C HIS A 21 -64.93 -92.34 103.24
N GLN A 22 -66.14 -92.71 103.70
CA GLN A 22 -67.38 -92.38 102.99
C GLN A 22 -67.68 -90.87 102.99
N VAL A 23 -67.50 -90.19 104.11
CA VAL A 23 -67.73 -88.73 104.21
C VAL A 23 -66.67 -87.95 103.42
N GLU A 24 -65.39 -88.34 103.46
CA GLU A 24 -64.35 -87.72 102.64
C GLU A 24 -64.62 -87.88 101.15
N THR A 25 -65.02 -89.08 100.68
CA THR A 25 -65.35 -89.28 99.26
C THR A 25 -66.53 -88.43 98.82
N VAL A 26 -67.59 -88.31 99.62
CA VAL A 26 -68.78 -87.54 99.25
C VAL A 26 -68.49 -86.03 99.21
N ILE A 27 -67.71 -85.51 100.16
CA ILE A 27 -67.31 -84.09 100.17
C ILE A 27 -66.38 -83.80 98.99
N LEU A 28 -65.37 -84.64 98.74
CA LEU A 28 -64.43 -84.47 97.62
C LEU A 28 -65.13 -84.59 96.26
N THR A 29 -66.14 -85.44 96.10
CA THR A 29 -66.92 -85.50 94.86
C THR A 29 -67.80 -84.26 94.69
N ALA A 30 -68.52 -83.83 95.74
CA ALA A 30 -69.38 -82.65 95.66
C ALA A 30 -68.60 -81.35 95.40
N GLU A 31 -67.39 -81.24 95.95
CA GLU A 31 -66.51 -80.08 95.76
C GLU A 31 -65.86 -80.11 94.37
N LYS A 32 -65.51 -81.29 93.84
CA LYS A 32 -65.06 -81.46 92.45
C LYS A 32 -66.16 -81.16 91.43
N GLU A 33 -67.41 -81.57 91.68
CA GLU A 33 -68.56 -81.24 90.82
C GLU A 33 -68.79 -79.72 90.78
N LYS A 34 -68.80 -79.07 91.94
CA LYS A 34 -68.94 -77.60 92.03
C LYS A 34 -67.80 -76.86 91.34
N HIS A 35 -66.55 -77.30 91.53
CA HIS A 35 -65.41 -76.71 90.83
C HIS A 35 -65.45 -76.95 89.31
N LYS A 36 -65.95 -78.10 88.84
CA LYS A 36 -66.15 -78.33 87.41
C LYS A 36 -67.21 -77.38 86.83
N GLU A 37 -68.33 -77.21 87.50
CA GLU A 37 -69.37 -76.27 87.05
C GLU A 37 -68.89 -74.80 87.09
N GLU A 38 -68.12 -74.42 88.10
CA GLU A 38 -67.52 -73.08 88.18
C GLU A 38 -66.52 -72.85 87.05
N ILE A 39 -65.65 -73.83 86.77
CA ILE A 39 -64.67 -73.77 85.67
C ILE A 39 -65.37 -73.69 84.33
N GLU A 40 -66.44 -74.46 84.11
CA GLU A 40 -67.18 -74.45 82.84
C GLU A 40 -67.92 -73.13 82.63
N ARG A 41 -68.53 -72.56 83.68
CA ARG A 41 -69.13 -71.20 83.62
C ARG A 41 -68.10 -70.13 83.31
N ILE A 42 -66.96 -70.16 83.99
CA ILE A 42 -65.86 -69.22 83.76
C ILE A 42 -65.32 -69.36 82.34
N LYS A 43 -65.23 -70.60 81.83
CA LYS A 43 -64.74 -70.88 80.48
C LYS A 43 -65.69 -70.32 79.41
N ILE A 44 -67.01 -70.53 79.56
CA ILE A 44 -68.03 -69.95 78.66
C ILE A 44 -67.98 -68.42 78.72
N GLU A 45 -67.89 -67.83 79.91
CA GLU A 45 -67.84 -66.37 80.06
C GLU A 45 -66.55 -65.77 79.46
N ILE A 46 -65.41 -66.45 79.60
CA ILE A 46 -64.16 -66.07 78.96
C ILE A 46 -64.25 -66.23 77.45
N GLU A 47 -64.81 -67.32 76.94
CA GLU A 47 -64.99 -67.55 75.49
C GLU A 47 -65.91 -66.51 74.86
N GLU A 48 -67.02 -66.14 75.50
CA GLU A 48 -67.92 -65.07 75.05
C GLU A 48 -67.24 -63.69 75.09
N LYS A 49 -66.54 -63.35 76.18
CA LYS A 49 -65.78 -62.09 76.26
C LYS A 49 -64.66 -62.03 75.24
N THR A 50 -63.99 -63.15 74.98
CA THR A 50 -62.87 -63.24 74.03
C THR A 50 -63.38 -63.15 72.60
N THR A 51 -64.45 -63.87 72.25
CA THR A 51 -65.08 -63.78 70.93
C THR A 51 -65.67 -62.40 70.66
N LYS A 52 -66.25 -61.74 71.67
CA LYS A 52 -66.74 -60.36 71.54
C LYS A 52 -65.59 -59.38 71.31
N ARG A 53 -64.50 -59.44 72.08
CA ARG A 53 -63.30 -58.60 71.86
C ARG A 53 -62.64 -58.86 70.51
N ILE A 54 -62.57 -60.11 70.06
CA ILE A 54 -62.03 -60.46 68.74
C ILE A 54 -62.91 -59.88 67.62
N LYS A 55 -64.24 -59.98 67.73
CA LYS A 55 -65.16 -59.37 66.75
C LYS A 55 -65.02 -57.85 66.71
N GLU A 56 -64.96 -57.20 67.88
CA GLU A 56 -64.78 -55.75 67.97
C GLU A 56 -63.42 -55.29 67.40
N ASP A 57 -62.33 -56.02 67.67
CA ASP A 57 -60.99 -55.72 67.12
C ASP A 57 -60.91 -55.98 65.61
N LEU A 58 -61.57 -57.04 65.11
CA LEU A 58 -61.66 -57.32 63.68
C LEU A 58 -62.51 -56.29 62.94
N ASP A 59 -63.67 -55.90 63.49
CA ASP A 59 -64.50 -54.84 62.91
C ASP A 59 -63.76 -53.50 62.89
N PHE A 60 -63.03 -53.19 63.97
CA PHE A 60 -62.19 -51.99 64.01
C PHE A 60 -61.11 -52.02 62.93
N LYS A 61 -60.35 -53.13 62.82
CA LYS A 61 -59.30 -53.30 61.80
C LYS A 61 -59.84 -53.30 60.37
N LEU A 62 -60.99 -53.91 60.13
CA LEU A 62 -61.63 -53.93 58.81
C LEU A 62 -62.10 -52.53 58.42
N LYS A 63 -62.67 -51.78 59.37
CA LYS A 63 -63.13 -50.42 59.12
C LYS A 63 -61.95 -49.47 58.89
N ASP A 64 -60.90 -49.59 59.70
CA ASP A 64 -59.66 -48.81 59.54
C ASP A 64 -58.98 -49.10 58.20
N SER A 65 -58.81 -50.39 57.86
CA SER A 65 -58.23 -50.81 56.58
C SER A 65 -59.10 -50.39 55.37
N SER A 66 -60.43 -50.42 55.50
CA SER A 66 -61.33 -49.91 54.46
C SER A 66 -61.18 -48.40 54.26
N ASN A 67 -61.05 -47.63 55.34
CA ASN A 67 -60.82 -46.19 55.29
C ASN A 67 -59.46 -45.87 54.66
N GLU A 68 -58.40 -46.57 55.04
CA GLU A 68 -57.08 -46.43 54.43
C GLU A 68 -57.11 -46.74 52.93
N LEU A 69 -57.80 -47.82 52.53
CA LEU A 69 -57.93 -48.19 51.12
C LEU A 69 -58.68 -47.10 50.33
N GLU A 70 -59.72 -46.52 50.91
CA GLU A 70 -60.48 -45.44 50.27
C GLU A 70 -59.63 -44.16 50.12
N GLU A 71 -58.89 -43.76 51.16
CA GLU A 71 -57.96 -42.63 51.10
C GLU A 71 -56.84 -42.85 50.08
N LYS A 72 -56.24 -44.05 50.06
CA LYS A 72 -55.21 -44.42 49.08
C LYS A 72 -55.78 -44.38 47.67
N ASN A 73 -57.00 -44.88 47.44
CA ASN A 73 -57.65 -44.83 46.14
C ASN A 73 -57.97 -43.40 45.68
N LYS A 74 -58.46 -42.52 46.57
CA LYS A 74 -58.66 -41.10 46.27
C LYS A 74 -57.33 -40.44 45.90
N ARG A 75 -56.28 -40.66 46.68
CA ARG A 75 -54.95 -40.12 46.41
C ARG A 75 -54.35 -40.64 45.11
N ASN A 76 -54.60 -41.89 44.76
CA ASN A 76 -54.13 -42.47 43.49
C ASN A 76 -54.84 -41.84 42.29
N LYS A 77 -56.16 -41.62 42.38
CA LYS A 77 -56.92 -40.88 41.35
C LYS A 77 -56.42 -39.45 41.17
N GLU A 78 -56.23 -38.71 42.26
CA GLU A 78 -55.68 -37.34 42.19
C GLU A 78 -54.27 -37.31 41.57
N LEU A 79 -53.42 -38.29 41.88
CA LEU A 79 -52.10 -38.40 41.27
C LEU A 79 -52.18 -38.74 39.78
N GLN A 80 -53.10 -39.62 39.36
CA GLN A 80 -53.33 -39.93 37.95
C GLN A 80 -53.81 -38.70 37.17
N GLU A 81 -54.74 -37.90 37.73
CA GLU A 81 -55.20 -36.65 37.13
C GLU A 81 -54.07 -35.63 36.99
N LYS A 82 -53.28 -35.43 38.06
CA LYS A 82 -52.10 -34.55 38.02
C LYS A 82 -51.05 -35.01 37.02
N LEU A 83 -50.79 -36.32 36.91
CA LEU A 83 -49.87 -36.87 35.91
C LEU A 83 -50.37 -36.63 34.47
N LEU A 84 -51.68 -36.68 34.26
CA LEU A 84 -52.27 -36.45 32.95
C LEU A 84 -52.18 -34.97 32.56
N GLU A 85 -52.43 -34.06 33.49
CA GLU A 85 -52.26 -32.61 33.31
C GLU A 85 -50.79 -32.22 33.12
N LEU A 86 -49.88 -32.81 33.89
CA LEU A 86 -48.43 -32.59 33.74
C LEU A 86 -47.93 -33.09 32.38
N ASN A 87 -48.41 -34.24 31.91
CA ASN A 87 -48.06 -34.75 30.58
C ASN A 87 -48.59 -33.84 29.45
N LYS A 88 -49.79 -33.29 29.61
CA LYS A 88 -50.37 -32.35 28.65
C LYS A 88 -49.55 -31.06 28.57
N SER A 89 -49.24 -30.46 29.71
CA SER A 89 -48.41 -29.25 29.77
C SER A 89 -46.98 -29.49 29.27
N LEU A 90 -46.39 -30.66 29.53
CA LEU A 90 -45.09 -31.05 28.98
C LEU A 90 -45.10 -31.13 27.45
N ARG A 91 -46.16 -31.70 26.85
CA ARG A 91 -46.30 -31.76 25.38
C ARG A 91 -46.45 -30.36 24.79
N GLU A 92 -47.31 -29.52 25.35
CA GLU A 92 -47.50 -28.14 24.90
C GLU A 92 -46.21 -27.31 25.02
N ALA A 93 -45.47 -27.47 26.12
CA ALA A 93 -44.17 -26.81 26.32
C ALA A 93 -43.14 -27.29 25.30
N LYS A 94 -43.09 -28.60 25.00
CA LYS A 94 -42.18 -29.17 24.01
C LYS A 94 -42.49 -28.68 22.60
N GLU A 95 -43.77 -28.71 22.18
CA GLU A 95 -44.21 -28.20 20.88
C GLU A 95 -43.94 -26.69 20.74
N SER A 96 -44.16 -25.91 21.80
CA SER A 96 -43.84 -24.48 21.83
C SER A 96 -42.34 -24.22 21.72
N SER A 97 -41.51 -25.02 22.41
CA SER A 97 -40.05 -24.94 22.30
C SER A 97 -39.57 -25.27 20.89
N GLU A 98 -40.01 -26.39 20.32
CA GLU A 98 -39.64 -26.80 18.96
C GLU A 98 -40.07 -25.76 17.92
N LYS A 99 -41.25 -25.16 18.08
CA LYS A 99 -41.73 -24.09 17.21
C LYS A 99 -40.87 -22.82 17.34
N LYS A 100 -40.50 -22.43 18.56
CA LYS A 100 -39.61 -21.29 18.82
C LYS A 100 -38.22 -21.53 18.25
N ASP A 101 -37.67 -22.74 18.42
CA ASP A 101 -36.36 -23.10 17.88
C ASP A 101 -36.37 -23.05 16.35
N LEU A 102 -37.42 -23.55 15.71
CA LEU A 102 -37.59 -23.46 14.26
C LEU A 102 -37.72 -22.00 13.78
N GLU A 103 -38.48 -21.17 14.50
CA GLU A 103 -38.65 -19.75 14.16
C GLU A 103 -37.34 -18.96 14.35
N ASN A 104 -36.59 -19.26 15.41
CA ASN A 104 -35.28 -18.68 15.66
C ASN A 104 -34.28 -19.10 14.59
N GLN A 105 -34.26 -20.36 14.19
CA GLN A 105 -33.43 -20.83 13.08
C GLN A 105 -33.76 -20.08 11.78
N LYS A 106 -35.05 -19.93 11.44
CA LYS A 106 -35.47 -19.16 10.26
C LYS A 106 -35.01 -17.71 10.32
N LYS A 107 -35.21 -17.02 11.44
CA LYS A 107 -34.74 -15.65 11.63
C LYS A 107 -33.22 -15.54 11.48
N MET A 108 -32.47 -16.49 12.05
CA MET A 108 -31.02 -16.52 11.94
C MET A 108 -30.55 -16.73 10.49
N TYR A 109 -31.23 -17.58 9.71
CA TYR A 109 -30.93 -17.74 8.28
C TYR A 109 -31.23 -16.48 7.48
N GLU A 110 -32.37 -15.81 7.73
CA GLU A 110 -32.71 -14.54 7.08
C GLU A 110 -31.70 -13.42 7.41
N GLU A 111 -31.26 -13.34 8.67
CA GLU A 111 -30.22 -12.39 9.10
C GLU A 111 -28.86 -12.69 8.47
N LEU A 112 -28.48 -13.97 8.37
CA LEU A 112 -27.25 -14.39 7.69
C LEU A 112 -27.27 -14.03 6.20
N GLU A 113 -28.41 -14.22 5.52
CA GLU A 113 -28.54 -13.90 4.10
C GLU A 113 -28.47 -12.39 3.86
N LYS A 114 -29.17 -11.58 4.68
CA LYS A 114 -29.05 -10.11 4.64
C LYS A 114 -27.61 -9.65 4.90
N THR A 115 -26.96 -10.22 5.91
CA THR A 115 -25.57 -9.88 6.25
C THR A 115 -24.62 -10.22 5.11
N LYS A 116 -24.83 -11.36 4.45
CA LYS A 116 -24.02 -11.79 3.30
C LYS A 116 -24.19 -10.85 2.11
N ASP A 117 -25.41 -10.43 1.82
CA ASP A 117 -25.71 -9.47 0.76
C ASP A 117 -25.11 -8.08 1.04
N GLU A 118 -25.21 -7.60 2.28
CA GLU A 118 -24.62 -6.33 2.70
C GLU A 118 -23.08 -6.36 2.64
N MET A 119 -22.46 -7.46 3.10
CA MET A 119 -21.02 -7.67 2.98
C MET A 119 -20.59 -7.71 1.52
N SER A 120 -21.32 -8.44 0.66
CA SER A 120 -21.01 -8.53 -0.77
C SER A 120 -21.05 -7.15 -1.42
N LYS A 121 -22.12 -6.38 -1.19
CA LYS A 121 -22.25 -4.99 -1.69
C LYS A 121 -21.11 -4.08 -1.20
N THR A 122 -20.77 -4.17 0.08
CA THR A 122 -19.71 -3.37 0.69
C THR A 122 -18.34 -3.72 0.11
N ILE A 123 -18.06 -5.01 -0.12
CA ILE A 123 -16.81 -5.47 -0.73
C ILE A 123 -16.72 -4.98 -2.18
N THR A 124 -17.79 -5.12 -2.97
CA THR A 124 -17.81 -4.65 -4.36
C THR A 124 -17.62 -3.13 -4.46
N GLU A 125 -18.26 -2.35 -3.59
CA GLU A 125 -18.12 -0.89 -3.62
C GLU A 125 -16.73 -0.46 -3.17
N LYS A 126 -16.16 -1.08 -2.12
CA LYS A 126 -14.77 -0.81 -1.71
C LYS A 126 -13.77 -1.19 -2.80
N ALA A 127 -13.96 -2.31 -3.48
CA ALA A 127 -13.10 -2.73 -4.59
C ALA A 127 -13.17 -1.72 -5.75
N ARG A 128 -14.39 -1.32 -6.14
CA ARG A 128 -14.63 -0.31 -7.17
C ARG A 128 -13.99 1.03 -6.85
N LEU A 129 -14.17 1.54 -5.62
CA LEU A 129 -13.57 2.81 -5.20
C LEU A 129 -12.04 2.74 -5.22
N LYS A 130 -11.45 1.61 -4.81
CA LYS A 130 -10.00 1.41 -4.82
C LYS A 130 -9.46 1.32 -6.25
N GLU A 131 -10.19 0.70 -7.16
CA GLU A 131 -9.86 0.64 -8.58
C GLU A 131 -9.86 2.05 -9.20
N LEU A 132 -10.91 2.85 -8.97
CA LEU A 132 -10.97 4.25 -9.42
C LEU A 132 -9.85 5.12 -8.82
N GLU A 133 -9.48 4.91 -7.56
CA GLU A 133 -8.37 5.63 -6.93
C GLU A 133 -7.03 5.27 -7.58
N LEU A 134 -6.81 3.97 -7.88
CA LEU A 134 -5.60 3.50 -8.55
C LEU A 134 -5.53 4.00 -9.99
N GLU A 135 -6.63 3.97 -10.75
CA GLU A 135 -6.70 4.52 -12.11
C GLU A 135 -6.36 6.02 -12.13
N LYS A 136 -6.93 6.78 -11.19
CA LYS A 136 -6.64 8.22 -11.08
C LYS A 136 -5.16 8.46 -10.73
N LYS A 137 -4.61 7.73 -9.77
CA LYS A 137 -3.18 7.80 -9.42
C LYS A 137 -2.30 7.44 -10.62
N LEU A 138 -2.67 6.44 -11.40
CA LEU A 138 -1.92 5.99 -12.57
C LEU A 138 -1.94 7.07 -13.68
N SER A 139 -3.10 7.68 -13.95
CA SER A 139 -3.23 8.82 -14.86
C SER A 139 -2.39 10.02 -14.41
N ASP A 140 -2.48 10.41 -13.13
CA ASP A 140 -1.78 11.59 -12.61
C ASP A 140 -0.25 11.37 -12.61
N THR A 141 0.20 10.16 -12.29
CA THR A 141 1.63 9.79 -12.35
C THR A 141 2.15 9.75 -13.78
N GLN A 142 1.37 9.24 -14.75
CA GLN A 142 1.74 9.28 -16.17
C GLN A 142 1.91 10.72 -16.67
N LYS A 143 0.96 11.61 -16.37
CA LYS A 143 1.07 13.03 -16.75
C LYS A 143 2.29 13.71 -16.13
N ALA A 144 2.53 13.46 -14.84
CA ALA A 144 3.70 14.01 -14.15
C ALA A 144 5.02 13.52 -14.77
N LEU A 145 5.07 12.25 -15.21
CA LEU A 145 6.24 11.67 -15.87
C LEU A 145 6.48 12.32 -17.25
N GLU A 146 5.43 12.50 -18.05
CA GLU A 146 5.54 13.17 -19.35
C GLU A 146 6.03 14.62 -19.21
N ASP A 147 5.48 15.38 -18.26
CA ASP A 147 5.91 16.75 -18.00
C ASP A 147 7.36 16.81 -17.48
N ALA A 148 7.77 15.89 -16.62
CA ALA A 148 9.15 15.79 -16.15
C ALA A 148 10.12 15.46 -17.31
N GLN A 149 9.76 14.50 -18.18
CA GLN A 149 10.55 14.18 -19.37
C GLN A 149 10.67 15.37 -20.32
N ARG A 150 9.59 16.12 -20.55
CA ARG A 150 9.60 17.32 -21.39
C ARG A 150 10.53 18.39 -20.83
N LYS A 151 10.44 18.67 -19.52
CA LYS A 151 11.32 19.63 -18.83
C LYS A 151 12.79 19.20 -18.87
N SER A 152 13.07 17.91 -18.67
CA SER A 152 14.43 17.37 -18.73
C SER A 152 15.05 17.52 -20.14
N ARG A 153 14.29 17.19 -21.20
CA ARG A 153 14.75 17.38 -22.59
C ARG A 153 15.00 18.84 -22.93
N GLN A 154 14.15 19.75 -22.45
CA GLN A 154 14.30 21.19 -22.67
C GLN A 154 15.53 21.76 -21.94
N GLY A 155 15.73 21.38 -20.67
CA GLY A 155 16.92 21.77 -19.90
C GLY A 155 18.22 21.22 -20.51
N SER A 156 18.19 19.99 -21.02
CA SER A 156 19.34 19.39 -21.71
C SER A 156 19.73 20.14 -22.99
N GLN A 157 18.78 20.71 -23.73
CA GLN A 157 19.09 21.49 -24.95
C GLN A 157 19.69 22.86 -24.63
N GLN A 158 19.21 23.55 -23.59
CA GLN A 158 19.78 24.83 -23.16
C GLN A 158 21.18 24.65 -22.59
N LEU A 159 21.36 23.67 -21.69
CA LEU A 159 22.66 23.35 -21.11
C LEU A 159 23.68 22.97 -22.19
N GLN A 160 23.24 22.25 -23.24
CA GLN A 160 24.12 21.86 -24.34
C GLN A 160 24.51 23.04 -25.26
N GLY A 161 23.68 24.08 -25.38
CA GLY A 161 24.01 25.32 -26.08
C GLY A 161 25.07 26.12 -25.31
N GLU A 162 24.82 26.37 -24.02
CA GLU A 162 25.73 27.10 -23.12
C GLU A 162 27.11 26.44 -23.05
N VAL A 163 27.18 25.10 -23.03
CA VAL A 163 28.45 24.35 -23.04
C VAL A 163 29.26 24.59 -24.31
N LEU A 164 28.62 24.68 -25.48
CA LEU A 164 29.31 24.93 -26.75
C LEU A 164 29.76 26.38 -26.88
N GLU A 165 28.97 27.33 -26.37
CA GLU A 165 29.36 28.73 -26.28
C GLU A 165 30.61 28.90 -25.43
N LEU A 166 30.61 28.29 -24.24
CA LEU A 166 31.77 28.24 -23.35
C LEU A 166 32.97 27.54 -24.00
N ASP A 167 32.76 26.43 -24.71
CA ASP A 167 33.83 25.71 -25.40
C ASP A 167 34.48 26.56 -26.49
N LEU A 168 33.68 27.19 -27.37
CA LEU A 168 34.21 28.06 -28.41
C LEU A 168 34.95 29.27 -27.81
N GLU A 169 34.37 29.91 -26.79
CA GLU A 169 35.02 31.04 -26.12
C GLU A 169 36.38 30.63 -25.53
N ASN A 170 36.47 29.45 -24.90
CA ASN A 170 37.72 28.93 -24.35
C ASN A 170 38.75 28.60 -25.44
N GLN A 171 38.32 28.03 -26.58
CA GLN A 171 39.18 27.78 -27.73
C GLN A 171 39.70 29.09 -28.33
N LEU A 172 38.84 30.11 -28.48
CA LEU A 172 39.24 31.44 -28.96
C LEU A 172 40.21 32.12 -28.00
N LYS A 173 39.98 32.06 -26.68
CA LYS A 173 40.91 32.60 -25.65
C LYS A 173 42.26 31.92 -25.69
N SER A 174 42.27 30.60 -25.91
CA SER A 174 43.49 29.81 -26.00
C SER A 174 44.27 30.09 -27.29
N ALA A 175 43.58 30.22 -28.42
CA ALA A 175 44.18 30.54 -29.73
C ALA A 175 44.67 32.00 -29.82
N PHE A 176 43.97 32.94 -29.19
CA PHE A 176 44.22 34.38 -29.30
C PHE A 176 44.43 35.04 -27.94
N THR A 177 45.54 34.70 -27.28
CA THR A 177 45.86 35.10 -25.90
C THR A 177 45.91 36.62 -25.67
N PHE A 178 46.19 37.42 -26.70
CA PHE A 178 46.24 38.88 -26.59
C PHE A 178 44.89 39.56 -26.77
N ASP A 179 43.92 38.87 -27.38
CA ASP A 179 42.60 39.42 -27.66
C ASP A 179 41.77 39.54 -26.37
N GLU A 180 40.81 40.45 -26.36
CA GLU A 180 39.95 40.71 -25.21
C GLU A 180 38.51 40.26 -25.53
N PHE A 181 37.93 39.44 -24.65
CA PHE A 181 36.56 38.94 -24.79
C PHE A 181 35.66 39.71 -23.84
N LEU A 182 34.66 40.40 -24.39
CA LEU A 182 33.81 41.34 -23.67
C LEU A 182 32.38 40.82 -23.54
N PRO A 183 31.68 41.18 -22.44
CA PRO A 183 30.26 40.89 -22.30
C PRO A 183 29.45 41.66 -23.35
N ILE A 184 28.39 41.03 -23.84
CA ILE A 184 27.46 41.62 -24.80
C ILE A 184 26.58 42.69 -24.12
N PRO A 185 26.54 43.93 -24.63
CA PRO A 185 25.68 44.99 -24.10
C PRO A 185 24.18 44.67 -24.15
N LYS A 186 23.40 45.24 -23.21
CA LYS A 186 21.93 45.14 -23.22
C LYS A 186 21.35 45.76 -24.51
N GLY A 187 20.46 45.04 -25.19
CA GLY A 187 19.84 45.46 -26.46
C GLY A 187 20.41 44.78 -27.71
N ILE A 188 21.33 43.83 -27.51
CA ILE A 188 21.90 42.94 -28.51
C ILE A 188 21.43 41.54 -28.14
N GLU A 189 20.65 40.92 -29.01
CA GLU A 189 19.95 39.66 -28.70
C GLU A 189 20.46 38.47 -29.51
N GLY A 190 21.23 38.72 -30.58
CA GLY A 190 21.76 37.68 -31.46
C GLY A 190 23.23 37.34 -31.25
N ALA A 191 24.02 38.21 -30.62
CA ALA A 191 25.44 37.97 -30.41
C ALA A 191 25.71 37.24 -29.09
N ASP A 192 26.58 36.23 -29.14
CA ASP A 192 26.96 35.42 -27.98
C ASP A 192 28.35 35.82 -27.45
N ILE A 193 29.33 36.06 -28.34
CA ILE A 193 30.70 36.45 -27.95
C ILE A 193 31.11 37.72 -28.68
N TRP A 194 31.73 38.66 -27.96
CA TRP A 194 32.37 39.84 -28.55
C TRP A 194 33.88 39.85 -28.29
N GLN A 195 34.65 39.67 -29.36
CA GLN A 195 36.10 39.62 -29.32
C GLN A 195 36.69 40.92 -29.86
N LYS A 196 37.46 41.64 -29.04
CA LYS A 196 38.33 42.72 -29.49
C LYS A 196 39.70 42.15 -29.86
N VAL A 197 40.06 42.32 -31.13
CA VAL A 197 41.35 41.87 -31.65
C VAL A 197 42.44 42.85 -31.22
N LYS A 198 43.48 42.35 -30.55
CA LYS A 198 44.60 43.18 -30.07
C LYS A 198 45.95 42.61 -30.49
N ASN A 199 46.93 43.47 -30.70
CA ASN A 199 48.31 43.03 -30.90
C ASN A 199 49.00 42.69 -29.56
N SER A 200 50.23 42.17 -29.62
CA SER A 200 51.04 41.84 -28.43
C SER A 200 51.34 43.03 -27.51
N HIS A 201 51.16 44.26 -28.00
CA HIS A 201 51.33 45.51 -27.25
C HIS A 201 50.00 46.05 -26.71
N GLY A 202 48.90 45.30 -26.84
CA GLY A 202 47.58 45.67 -26.33
C GLY A 202 46.79 46.67 -27.19
N GLN A 203 47.31 47.08 -28.36
CA GLN A 203 46.61 47.99 -29.25
C GLN A 203 45.50 47.25 -30.01
N SER A 204 44.31 47.86 -30.08
CA SER A 204 43.13 47.28 -30.72
C SER A 204 43.18 47.46 -32.24
N ALA A 205 43.05 46.37 -32.99
CA ALA A 205 43.02 46.36 -34.46
C ALA A 205 41.59 46.35 -35.03
N GLY A 206 40.62 45.89 -34.24
CA GLY A 206 39.22 45.76 -34.64
C GLY A 206 38.45 44.89 -33.65
N SER A 207 37.24 44.50 -34.01
CA SER A 207 36.50 43.49 -33.23
C SER A 207 35.67 42.55 -34.10
N ILE A 208 35.44 41.35 -33.58
CA ILE A 208 34.67 40.29 -34.20
C ILE A 208 33.52 39.97 -33.26
N VAL A 209 32.30 39.94 -33.81
CA VAL A 209 31.13 39.45 -33.08
C VAL A 209 30.79 38.05 -33.55
N TRP A 210 30.45 37.19 -32.59
CA TRP A 210 30.16 35.78 -32.82
C TRP A 210 28.74 35.47 -32.40
N GLU A 211 28.04 34.70 -33.22
CA GLU A 211 26.76 34.06 -32.91
C GLU A 211 26.91 32.56 -33.16
N ILE A 212 26.41 31.74 -32.25
CA ILE A 212 26.48 30.29 -32.29
C ILE A 212 25.04 29.79 -32.42
N LYS A 213 24.79 29.01 -33.47
CA LYS A 213 23.44 28.48 -33.76
C LYS A 213 23.49 26.99 -33.97
N ARG A 214 22.99 26.28 -32.97
CA ARG A 214 22.75 24.85 -33.01
C ARG A 214 21.28 24.55 -33.25
N THR A 215 20.94 24.26 -34.49
CA THR A 215 19.56 23.92 -34.87
C THR A 215 19.56 22.85 -35.95
N LYS A 216 18.39 22.31 -36.28
CA LYS A 216 18.25 21.32 -37.35
C LYS A 216 18.08 21.92 -38.74
N ALA A 217 17.87 23.23 -38.85
CA ALA A 217 17.59 23.90 -40.11
C ALA A 217 18.15 25.32 -40.10
N PHE A 218 18.87 25.68 -41.16
CA PHE A 218 19.42 27.03 -41.33
C PHE A 218 18.29 28.06 -41.55
N SER A 219 18.31 29.16 -40.78
CA SER A 219 17.38 30.27 -41.00
C SER A 219 18.09 31.48 -41.58
N LYS A 220 17.60 31.95 -42.75
CA LYS A 220 18.09 33.19 -43.37
C LYS A 220 17.89 34.43 -42.51
N GLY A 221 17.02 34.37 -41.50
CA GLY A 221 16.74 35.46 -40.57
C GLY A 221 17.83 35.71 -39.53
N TRP A 222 18.80 34.82 -39.35
CA TRP A 222 19.93 35.03 -38.42
C TRP A 222 20.91 36.09 -38.95
N LEU A 223 21.26 35.99 -40.23
CA LEU A 223 22.21 36.91 -40.89
C LEU A 223 21.87 38.40 -40.73
N PRO A 224 20.63 38.87 -40.99
CA PRO A 224 20.31 40.29 -40.82
C PRO A 224 20.37 40.73 -39.35
N LYS A 225 19.95 39.88 -38.41
CA LYS A 225 19.99 40.19 -36.97
C LYS A 225 21.42 40.36 -36.47
N LEU A 226 22.29 39.38 -36.77
CA LEU A 226 23.70 39.44 -36.38
C LEU A 226 24.41 40.65 -36.97
N ARG A 227 24.11 41.00 -38.22
CA ARG A 227 24.68 42.18 -38.86
C ARG A 227 24.22 43.48 -38.19
N ASP A 228 22.95 43.57 -37.81
CA ASP A 228 22.44 44.75 -37.12
C ASP A 228 23.03 44.86 -35.71
N ASP A 229 23.23 43.73 -35.04
CA ASP A 229 23.93 43.64 -33.77
C ASP A 229 25.40 44.04 -33.90
N ALA A 230 26.12 43.53 -34.90
CA ALA A 230 27.48 43.95 -35.24
C ALA A 230 27.59 45.47 -35.43
N ARG A 231 26.62 46.09 -36.10
CA ARG A 231 26.57 47.55 -36.29
C ARG A 231 26.40 48.31 -34.99
N LYS A 232 25.51 47.84 -34.09
CA LYS A 232 25.27 48.51 -32.79
C LYS A 232 26.54 48.59 -31.94
N ILE A 233 27.42 47.59 -32.01
CA ILE A 233 28.70 47.55 -31.27
C ILE A 233 29.92 47.95 -32.10
N ASN A 234 29.70 48.42 -33.34
CA ASN A 234 30.77 48.76 -34.28
C ASN A 234 31.80 47.62 -34.45
N ALA A 235 31.31 46.37 -34.51
CA ALA A 235 32.14 45.21 -34.82
C ALA A 235 32.65 45.30 -36.26
N SER A 236 33.93 44.98 -36.44
CA SER A 236 34.61 45.01 -37.74
C SER A 236 34.17 43.84 -38.62
N GLU A 237 34.03 42.66 -38.03
CA GLU A 237 33.53 41.46 -38.70
C GLU A 237 32.47 40.75 -37.83
N SER A 238 31.63 39.95 -38.48
CA SER A 238 30.60 39.14 -37.82
C SER A 238 30.65 37.71 -38.31
N ILE A 239 30.59 36.76 -37.38
CA ILE A 239 30.73 35.33 -37.64
C ILE A 239 29.57 34.58 -37.01
N LEU A 240 28.86 33.82 -37.82
CA LEU A 240 27.84 32.87 -37.43
C LEU A 240 28.43 31.45 -37.49
N VAL A 241 28.55 30.81 -36.34
CA VAL A 241 28.97 29.42 -36.21
C VAL A 241 27.73 28.53 -36.20
N THR A 242 27.65 27.55 -37.10
CA THR A 242 26.48 26.68 -37.19
C THR A 242 26.81 25.27 -37.65
N ASP A 243 26.06 24.29 -37.13
CA ASP A 243 26.12 22.88 -37.56
C ASP A 243 25.39 22.65 -38.89
N VAL A 244 24.51 23.57 -39.31
CA VAL A 244 23.70 23.42 -40.53
C VAL A 244 24.06 24.49 -41.53
N MET A 245 24.88 24.12 -42.50
CA MET A 245 25.35 25.04 -43.53
C MET A 245 24.27 25.34 -44.58
N PRO A 246 24.27 26.56 -45.17
CA PRO A 246 23.45 26.88 -46.33
C PRO A 246 23.77 26.00 -47.54
N ASP A 247 22.79 25.82 -48.44
CA ASP A 247 22.96 25.03 -49.66
C ASP A 247 24.19 25.47 -50.47
N GLY A 248 25.04 24.49 -50.80
CA GLY A 248 26.26 24.72 -51.58
C GLY A 248 27.49 25.14 -50.78
N VAL A 249 27.40 25.28 -49.45
CA VAL A 249 28.54 25.62 -48.58
C VAL A 249 28.93 24.41 -47.73
N LYS A 250 30.22 24.04 -47.74
CA LYS A 250 30.74 22.91 -46.96
C LYS A 250 31.37 23.31 -45.62
N HIS A 251 32.20 24.34 -45.62
CA HIS A 251 33.05 24.71 -44.46
C HIS A 251 32.75 26.12 -43.97
N TYR A 252 32.92 27.10 -44.86
CA TYR A 252 32.57 28.48 -44.57
C TYR A 252 32.19 29.24 -45.85
N SER A 253 31.45 30.33 -45.70
CA SER A 253 31.15 31.26 -46.78
C SER A 253 30.79 32.63 -46.22
N ARG A 254 31.03 33.70 -46.99
CA ARG A 254 30.58 35.04 -46.65
C ARG A 254 29.24 35.32 -47.33
N ILE A 255 28.18 35.42 -46.55
CA ILE A 255 26.80 35.57 -47.04
C ILE A 255 26.20 36.84 -46.44
N SER A 256 25.77 37.76 -47.31
CA SER A 256 25.11 39.01 -46.89
C SER A 256 25.92 39.86 -45.88
N GLY A 257 27.25 39.79 -45.97
CA GLY A 257 28.18 40.51 -45.08
C GLY A 257 28.52 39.80 -43.77
N VAL A 258 28.02 38.58 -43.55
CA VAL A 258 28.29 37.75 -42.38
C VAL A 258 29.09 36.51 -42.80
N TRP A 259 30.10 36.15 -42.03
CA TRP A 259 30.81 34.89 -42.22
C TRP A 259 30.01 33.75 -41.59
N VAL A 260 29.62 32.75 -42.37
CA VAL A 260 28.98 31.53 -41.88
C VAL A 260 30.02 30.43 -41.90
N VAL A 261 30.25 29.76 -40.77
CA VAL A 261 31.30 28.75 -40.61
C VAL A 261 30.84 27.59 -39.74
N THR A 262 31.39 26.40 -39.97
CA THR A 262 31.21 25.26 -39.07
C THR A 262 31.98 25.48 -37.77
N PHE A 263 31.61 24.77 -36.71
CA PHE A 263 32.34 24.85 -35.43
C PHE A 263 33.82 24.46 -35.60
N GLU A 264 34.11 23.42 -36.37
CA GLU A 264 35.47 22.89 -36.62
C GLU A 264 36.37 23.88 -37.35
N ASP A 265 35.81 24.71 -38.23
CA ASP A 265 36.55 25.68 -39.05
C ASP A 265 36.60 27.08 -38.43
N SER A 266 35.92 27.29 -37.29
CA SER A 266 35.74 28.59 -36.66
C SER A 266 37.06 29.26 -36.29
N ILE A 267 37.99 28.54 -35.66
CA ILE A 267 39.30 29.05 -35.23
C ILE A 267 40.20 29.39 -36.43
N VAL A 268 40.16 28.56 -37.47
CA VAL A 268 40.93 28.78 -38.70
C VAL A 268 40.47 30.06 -39.40
N LEU A 269 39.15 30.23 -39.52
CA LEU A 269 38.58 31.44 -40.08
C LEU A 269 38.88 32.66 -39.20
N ALA A 270 38.75 32.54 -37.88
CA ALA A 270 39.10 33.58 -36.91
C ALA A 270 40.54 34.06 -37.10
N THR A 271 41.48 33.14 -37.23
CA THR A 271 42.92 33.43 -37.41
C THR A 271 43.15 34.28 -38.65
N THR A 272 42.47 33.94 -39.74
CA THR A 272 42.58 34.65 -41.01
C THR A 272 42.00 36.06 -40.93
N LEU A 273 40.79 36.19 -40.36
CA LEU A 273 40.14 37.48 -40.19
C LEU A 273 40.92 38.38 -39.24
N ARG A 274 41.45 37.80 -38.16
CA ARG A 274 42.32 38.48 -37.20
C ARG A 274 43.58 39.03 -37.87
N TYR A 275 44.25 38.23 -38.71
CA TYR A 275 45.41 38.69 -39.48
C TYR A 275 45.05 39.86 -40.39
N SER A 276 43.93 39.75 -41.12
CA SER A 276 43.44 40.84 -41.99
C SER A 276 43.18 42.14 -41.21
N LEU A 277 42.48 42.05 -40.06
CA LEU A 277 42.22 43.21 -39.19
C LEU A 277 43.51 43.85 -38.68
N MET A 278 44.51 43.04 -38.30
CA MET A 278 45.82 43.55 -37.89
C MET A 278 46.54 44.27 -39.01
N GLN A 279 46.52 43.74 -40.24
CA GLN A 279 47.13 44.42 -41.41
C GLN A 279 46.45 45.75 -41.70
N VAL A 280 45.12 45.80 -41.65
CA VAL A 280 44.35 47.04 -41.82
C VAL A 280 44.68 48.05 -40.72
N ALA A 281 44.84 47.60 -39.47
CA ALA A 281 45.20 48.48 -38.37
C ALA A 281 46.63 49.03 -38.49
N ILE A 282 47.60 48.21 -38.92
CA ILE A 282 48.97 48.64 -39.21
C ILE A 282 48.97 49.69 -40.31
N ALA A 283 48.24 49.43 -41.41
CA ALA A 283 48.09 50.37 -42.51
C ALA A 283 47.49 51.71 -42.05
N LYS A 284 46.42 51.68 -41.25
CA LYS A 284 45.79 52.89 -40.68
C LYS A 284 46.73 53.65 -39.74
N SER A 285 47.51 52.96 -38.91
CA SER A 285 48.47 53.59 -38.00
C SER A 285 49.69 54.15 -38.71
N ALA A 286 50.09 53.57 -39.85
CA ALA A 286 51.17 54.12 -40.68
C ALA A 286 50.71 55.36 -41.47
N ALA A 287 49.43 55.41 -41.84
CA ALA A 287 48.79 56.53 -42.54
C ALA A 287 48.57 57.79 -41.68
N SER A 288 48.65 57.71 -40.35
CA SER A 288 48.43 58.87 -39.48
C SER A 288 49.59 59.88 -39.46
N HIS A 289 50.63 59.66 -40.28
CA HIS A 289 51.74 60.58 -40.51
C HIS A 289 51.98 60.71 -42.02
N GLU A 290 51.45 61.80 -42.60
CA GLU A 290 51.58 62.31 -43.99
C GLU A 290 50.66 61.72 -45.07
N ASP A 291 49.88 62.60 -45.72
CA ASP A 291 48.84 62.32 -46.74
C ASP A 291 49.37 61.59 -48.01
N GLU A 292 50.67 61.68 -48.33
CA GLU A 292 51.28 61.02 -49.49
C GLU A 292 51.34 59.48 -49.36
N LYS A 293 51.38 58.94 -48.13
CA LYS A 293 51.42 57.47 -47.90
C LYS A 293 50.09 56.76 -48.07
N LEU A 294 48.98 57.49 -48.13
CA LEU A 294 47.64 56.90 -48.26
C LEU A 294 47.45 56.20 -49.62
N GLN A 295 48.04 56.76 -50.69
CA GLN A 295 48.04 56.16 -52.02
C GLN A 295 48.91 54.90 -52.09
N GLU A 296 50.13 54.92 -51.53
CA GLU A 296 50.99 53.73 -51.49
C GLU A 296 50.35 52.57 -50.71
N ILE A 297 49.58 52.87 -49.66
CA ILE A 297 48.85 51.87 -48.87
C ILE A 297 47.65 51.32 -49.65
N TYR A 298 46.88 52.19 -50.31
CA TYR A 298 45.80 51.76 -51.19
C TYR A 298 46.35 50.84 -52.29
N ASP A 299 47.46 51.23 -52.91
CA ASP A 299 48.15 50.46 -53.94
C ASP A 299 48.72 49.15 -53.38
N TYR A 300 49.24 49.11 -52.15
CA TYR A 300 49.74 47.88 -51.53
C TYR A 300 48.60 46.93 -51.14
N ILE A 301 47.52 47.41 -50.52
CA ILE A 301 46.36 46.56 -50.14
C ILE A 301 45.63 46.04 -51.39
N THR A 302 45.62 46.82 -52.47
CA THR A 302 45.08 46.40 -53.77
C THR A 302 46.11 45.68 -54.66
N SER A 303 47.38 45.60 -54.25
CA SER A 303 48.44 44.96 -55.03
C SER A 303 48.26 43.45 -55.12
N GLU A 304 48.68 42.88 -56.25
CA GLU A 304 48.81 41.43 -56.40
C GLU A 304 49.75 40.82 -55.35
N ALA A 305 50.75 41.56 -54.87
CA ALA A 305 51.68 41.08 -53.84
C ALA A 305 50.99 40.83 -52.48
N PHE A 306 50.07 41.70 -52.08
CA PHE A 306 49.25 41.48 -50.88
C PHE A 306 48.25 40.35 -51.09
N ARG A 307 47.59 40.30 -52.26
CA ARG A 307 46.67 39.22 -52.63
C ARG A 307 47.37 37.85 -52.58
N HIS A 308 48.55 37.71 -53.18
CA HIS A 308 49.34 36.49 -53.16
C HIS A 308 49.84 36.12 -51.75
N LYS A 309 50.16 37.09 -50.88
CA LYS A 309 50.52 36.79 -49.48
C LYS A 309 49.34 36.25 -48.68
N VAL A 310 48.16 36.83 -48.88
CA VAL A 310 46.93 36.36 -48.23
C VAL A 310 46.57 34.97 -48.78
N GLU A 311 46.57 34.79 -50.10
CA GLU A 311 46.31 33.50 -50.76
C GLU A 311 47.31 32.42 -50.35
N ALA A 312 48.61 32.70 -50.27
CA ALA A 312 49.61 31.73 -49.83
C ALA A 312 49.42 31.32 -48.36
N HIS A 313 49.00 32.25 -47.50
CA HIS A 313 48.63 31.91 -46.12
C HIS A 313 47.40 31.00 -46.09
N PHE A 314 46.35 31.33 -46.86
CA PHE A 314 45.16 30.50 -47.02
C PHE A 314 45.47 29.09 -47.55
N GLU A 315 46.33 28.98 -48.57
CA GLU A 315 46.75 27.70 -49.13
C GLU A 315 47.56 26.88 -48.13
N SER A 316 48.45 27.50 -47.35
CA SER A 316 49.21 26.78 -46.32
C SER A 316 48.32 26.20 -45.22
N VAL A 317 47.30 26.96 -44.78
CA VAL A 317 46.39 26.55 -43.72
C VAL A 317 45.41 25.48 -44.21
N LYS A 318 44.94 25.61 -45.46
CA LYS A 318 44.13 24.58 -46.12
C LYS A 318 44.91 23.28 -46.30
N TYR A 319 46.17 23.37 -46.78
CA TYR A 319 47.05 22.21 -46.96
C TYR A 319 47.33 21.51 -45.62
N LEU A 320 47.66 22.25 -44.56
CA LEU A 320 47.88 21.69 -43.22
C LEU A 320 46.63 20.98 -42.67
N LYS A 321 45.43 21.52 -42.93
CA LYS A 321 44.18 20.89 -42.49
C LYS A 321 43.87 19.61 -43.28
N GLU A 322 44.01 19.65 -44.61
CA GLU A 322 43.80 18.48 -45.48
C GLU A 322 44.78 17.35 -45.17
N ASP A 323 46.04 17.68 -44.87
CA ASP A 323 47.07 16.73 -44.48
C ASP A 323 46.75 16.08 -43.12
N LEU A 324 46.36 16.88 -42.12
CA LEU A 324 45.93 16.38 -40.81
C LEU A 324 44.70 15.45 -40.89
N GLU A 325 43.71 15.78 -41.73
CA GLU A 325 42.56 14.90 -42.00
C GLU A 325 42.96 13.63 -42.77
N GLY A 326 43.95 13.73 -43.65
CA GLY A 326 44.59 12.59 -44.31
C GLY A 326 45.25 11.64 -43.29
N GLU A 327 46.07 12.19 -42.40
CA GLU A 327 46.74 11.45 -41.33
C GLU A 327 45.75 10.77 -40.38
N LYS A 328 44.73 11.49 -39.91
CA LYS A 328 43.67 10.91 -39.06
C LYS A 328 42.99 9.72 -39.71
N ARG A 329 42.58 9.84 -40.98
CA ARG A 329 41.95 8.74 -41.74
C ARG A 329 42.91 7.57 -41.95
N SER A 330 44.19 7.84 -42.17
CA SER A 330 45.22 6.81 -42.29
C SER A 330 45.39 6.05 -40.97
N MET A 331 45.49 6.79 -39.86
CA MET A 331 45.67 6.23 -38.52
C MET A 331 44.46 5.40 -38.07
N GLU A 332 43.24 5.87 -38.30
CA GLU A 332 42.01 5.10 -38.04
C GLU A 332 41.97 3.78 -38.82
N ARG A 333 42.41 3.77 -40.08
CA ARG A 333 42.52 2.54 -40.88
C ARG A 333 43.56 1.59 -40.30
N ILE A 334 44.68 2.11 -39.82
CA ILE A 334 45.75 1.32 -39.18
C ILE A 334 45.24 0.72 -37.87
N TRP A 335 44.55 1.50 -37.03
CA TRP A 335 43.97 1.03 -35.77
C TRP A 335 42.92 -0.05 -36.02
N LYS A 336 41.99 0.15 -36.95
CA LYS A 336 41.01 -0.89 -37.34
C LYS A 336 41.65 -2.17 -37.84
N LYS A 337 42.79 -2.10 -38.54
CA LYS A 337 43.54 -3.30 -38.95
C LYS A 337 44.23 -4.00 -37.78
N ARG A 338 44.65 -3.25 -36.76
CA ARG A 338 45.33 -3.78 -35.57
C ARG A 338 44.38 -4.33 -34.51
N GLU A 339 43.14 -3.85 -34.44
CA GLU A 339 42.10 -4.37 -33.53
C GLU A 339 41.50 -5.72 -33.99
N VAL A 340 41.69 -6.07 -35.27
CA VAL A 340 41.17 -7.32 -35.86
C VAL A 340 42.22 -8.46 -35.84
N GLN A 341 43.46 -8.16 -35.41
CA GLN A 341 44.48 -9.16 -35.06
C GLN A 341 44.40 -9.48 -33.57
#